data_AF-A0A7S9GQU6-F1
#
_entry.id   AF-A0A7S9GQU6-F1
#
_cell.length_a   1.000
_cell.length_b   1.000
_cell.length_c   1.000
_cell.angle_alpha   90.00
_cell.angle_beta   90.00
_cell.angle_gamma   90.00
#
_symmetry.space_group_name_H-M   'P 1'
#
loop_
_entity.id
_entity.type
_entity.pdbx_description
1 polymer ?
#
loop_
_entity_poly.entity_id
_entity_poly.type
_entity_poly.pdbx_seq_one_letter_code
_entity_poly.pdbx_strand_id
1 'polypeptide(L)'
;MSGPPYPHPNPAPGSNAIGSFAIGVSPIGTIPTFDVWTTILAQYANSPIITSWVNSFNAAMDLTEAFDNFYDLIWNVLTAQGYGLDVWGRIVGVQRAISIPGGVQYLGFEEAGGSWTGFNQGGFYSGGGLTQNYVLSDDDFRKLILAKASGNISDGSIPSVNAILLGLFPGRGTCYIADNLNMSQTYTFNFALTAVEIAIVLQANVLPNAAGVIVNILVN
;
A
#
# COMPACT_ATOMS: atom_id res chain seq x y z
N MET A 1 -47.70 -16.30 -11.93
CA MET A 1 -47.02 -15.00 -11.76
C MET A 1 -45.53 -15.29 -11.74
N SER A 2 -44.74 -14.75 -12.66
CA SER A 2 -43.30 -15.08 -12.77
C SER A 2 -42.36 -13.99 -12.22
N GLY A 3 -42.92 -12.96 -11.57
CA GLY A 3 -42.16 -11.86 -10.96
C GLY A 3 -42.31 -11.82 -9.43
N PRO A 4 -41.47 -11.03 -8.74
CA PRO A 4 -41.57 -10.85 -7.30
C PRO A 4 -42.93 -10.27 -6.86
N PRO A 5 -43.34 -10.44 -5.60
CA PRO A 5 -44.60 -9.92 -5.08
C PRO A 5 -44.73 -8.41 -5.29
N TYR A 6 -45.91 -7.95 -5.71
CA TYR A 6 -46.23 -6.52 -5.85
C TYR A 6 -47.11 -6.04 -4.68
N PRO A 7 -46.85 -4.86 -4.09
CA PRO A 7 -45.80 -3.89 -4.42
C PRO A 7 -44.39 -4.39 -4.06
N HIS A 8 -43.41 -4.02 -4.88
CA HIS A 8 -42.02 -4.42 -4.69
C HIS A 8 -41.52 -3.95 -3.30
N PRO A 9 -40.88 -4.82 -2.49
CA PRO A 9 -40.39 -4.44 -1.18
C PRO A 9 -39.23 -3.44 -1.31
N ASN A 10 -39.51 -2.14 -1.20
CA ASN A 10 -38.51 -1.08 -1.10
C ASN A 10 -38.35 -0.63 0.36
N PRO A 11 -37.12 -0.30 0.75
CA PRO A 11 -36.19 -1.20 1.45
C PRO A 11 -36.72 -1.69 2.82
N ALA A 12 -36.25 -2.85 3.29
CA ALA A 12 -36.43 -3.22 4.70
C ALA A 12 -35.72 -2.20 5.62
N PRO A 13 -36.25 -1.93 6.84
CA PRO A 13 -35.58 -1.09 7.82
C PRO A 13 -34.13 -1.56 8.04
N GLY A 14 -33.14 -0.71 7.75
CA GLY A 14 -31.71 -1.03 7.86
C GLY A 14 -30.93 -1.14 6.54
N SER A 15 -31.58 -0.97 5.39
CA SER A 15 -30.94 -1.04 4.06
C SER A 15 -30.24 0.26 3.62
N ASN A 16 -30.04 1.22 4.52
CA ASN A 16 -29.43 2.50 4.20
C ASN A 16 -27.91 2.31 4.09
N ALA A 17 -27.30 2.86 3.04
CA ALA A 17 -25.87 2.77 2.69
C ALA A 17 -24.87 3.46 3.65
N ILE A 18 -25.19 3.56 4.94
CA ILE A 18 -24.25 3.96 5.98
C ILE A 18 -24.31 2.88 7.06
N GLY A 19 -23.36 1.94 7.03
CA GLY A 19 -23.25 0.89 8.04
C GLY A 19 -22.94 1.47 9.42
N SER A 20 -23.22 0.70 10.48
CA SER A 20 -22.82 1.10 11.83
C SER A 20 -21.29 1.19 11.92
N PHE A 21 -20.78 2.29 12.48
CA PHE A 21 -19.35 2.52 12.54
C PHE A 21 -18.71 1.70 13.68
N ALA A 22 -17.84 0.76 13.32
CA ALA A 22 -16.83 0.20 14.21
C ALA A 22 -15.45 0.64 13.71
N ILE A 23 -14.67 1.29 14.57
CA ILE A 23 -13.32 1.74 14.23
C ILE A 23 -12.48 0.51 13.85
N GLY A 24 -11.93 0.49 12.63
CA GLY A 24 -11.14 -0.62 12.09
C GLY A 24 -11.88 -1.59 11.18
N VAL A 25 -13.18 -1.39 10.95
CA VAL A 25 -13.97 -2.15 9.96
C VAL A 25 -14.58 -1.14 9.00
N SER A 26 -14.25 -1.19 7.70
CA SER A 26 -14.92 -0.35 6.71
C SER A 26 -16.39 -0.72 6.64
N PRO A 27 -17.34 0.15 7.05
CA PRO A 27 -18.77 -0.10 6.93
C PRO A 27 -19.28 0.48 5.60
N ILE A 28 -18.49 0.33 4.54
CA ILE A 28 -18.96 0.58 3.18
C ILE A 28 -19.59 -0.74 2.74
N GLY A 29 -20.92 -0.77 2.82
CA GLY A 29 -21.71 -1.91 2.39
C GLY A 29 -21.42 -2.22 0.93
N THR A 30 -21.50 -3.50 0.57
CA THR A 30 -21.80 -3.90 -0.81
C THR A 30 -22.85 -2.95 -1.35
N ILE A 31 -22.48 -2.19 -2.39
CA ILE A 31 -23.40 -1.31 -3.08
C ILE A 31 -24.60 -2.20 -3.44
N PRO A 32 -25.81 -1.91 -2.95
CA PRO A 32 -26.96 -2.73 -3.33
C PRO A 32 -27.04 -2.68 -4.84
N THR A 33 -26.90 -3.85 -5.47
CA THR A 33 -26.98 -4.00 -6.92
C THR A 33 -28.21 -3.27 -7.41
N PHE A 34 -28.07 -2.49 -8.48
CA PHE A 34 -29.18 -1.75 -9.03
C PHE A 34 -30.36 -2.68 -9.30
N ASP A 35 -31.47 -2.44 -8.61
CA ASP A 35 -32.67 -3.25 -8.75
C ASP A 35 -33.61 -2.65 -9.78
N VAL A 36 -33.68 -3.32 -10.92
CA VAL A 36 -34.45 -2.89 -12.09
C VAL A 36 -35.95 -2.85 -11.81
N TRP A 37 -36.45 -3.64 -10.85
CA TRP A 37 -37.88 -3.68 -10.52
C TRP A 37 -38.38 -2.37 -9.93
N THR A 38 -37.50 -1.56 -9.35
CA THR A 38 -37.83 -0.20 -8.89
C THR A 38 -38.18 0.75 -10.04
N THR A 39 -37.75 0.44 -11.27
CA THR A 39 -37.98 1.27 -12.47
C THR A 39 -39.18 0.82 -13.30
N ILE A 40 -39.72 -0.38 -13.05
CA ILE A 40 -40.80 -0.96 -13.84
C ILE A 40 -42.16 -0.44 -13.32
N LEU A 41 -42.90 0.25 -14.18
CA LEU A 41 -44.27 0.67 -13.87
C LEU A 41 -45.20 -0.54 -13.71
N ALA A 42 -46.14 -0.45 -12.77
CA ALA A 42 -47.08 -1.53 -12.43
C ALA A 42 -47.82 -2.13 -13.64
N GLN A 43 -48.16 -1.30 -14.64
CA GLN A 43 -48.86 -1.74 -15.86
C GLN A 43 -48.04 -2.71 -16.73
N TYR A 44 -46.70 -2.71 -16.61
CA TYR A 44 -45.80 -3.57 -17.36
C TYR A 44 -45.18 -4.70 -16.52
N ALA A 45 -45.42 -4.72 -15.21
CA ALA A 45 -44.84 -5.69 -14.28
C ALA A 45 -45.17 -7.16 -14.63
N ASN A 46 -46.29 -7.39 -15.33
CA ASN A 46 -46.74 -8.73 -15.75
C ASN A 46 -46.50 -9.01 -17.25
N SER A 47 -45.72 -8.19 -17.97
CA SER A 47 -45.37 -8.42 -19.38
C SER A 47 -44.04 -9.17 -19.50
N PRO A 48 -44.01 -10.47 -19.87
CA PRO A 48 -42.78 -11.27 -19.89
C PRO A 48 -41.74 -10.77 -20.91
N ILE A 49 -42.21 -10.21 -22.03
CA ILE A 49 -41.33 -9.72 -23.10
C ILE A 49 -40.60 -8.46 -22.61
N ILE A 50 -41.32 -7.47 -22.08
CA ILE A 50 -40.72 -6.21 -21.63
C ILE A 50 -39.77 -6.45 -20.45
N THR A 51 -40.16 -7.27 -19.47
CA THR A 51 -39.29 -7.60 -18.34
C THR A 51 -38.03 -8.35 -18.78
N SER A 52 -38.11 -9.25 -19.77
CA SER A 52 -36.93 -9.94 -20.30
C SER A 52 -35.94 -8.99 -20.98
N TRP A 53 -36.42 -7.99 -21.72
CA TRP A 53 -35.57 -6.98 -22.36
C TRP A 53 -34.88 -6.12 -21.31
N VAL A 54 -35.65 -5.61 -20.34
CA VAL A 54 -35.15 -4.76 -19.26
C VAL A 54 -34.09 -5.48 -18.42
N ASN A 55 -34.30 -6.75 -18.07
CA ASN A 55 -33.29 -7.55 -17.36
C ASN A 55 -32.04 -7.82 -18.21
N SER A 56 -32.21 -8.04 -19.51
CA SER A 56 -31.07 -8.25 -20.43
C SER A 56 -30.23 -6.98 -20.57
N PHE A 57 -30.87 -5.81 -20.64
CA PHE A 57 -30.19 -4.51 -20.64
C PHE A 57 -29.45 -4.27 -19.31
N ASN A 58 -30.07 -4.57 -18.17
CA ASN A 58 -29.42 -4.44 -16.88
C ASN A 58 -28.17 -5.33 -16.78
N ALA A 59 -28.28 -6.60 -17.17
CA ALA A 59 -27.15 -7.51 -17.16
C ALA A 59 -26.01 -7.07 -18.10
N ALA A 60 -26.33 -6.44 -19.24
CA ALA A 60 -25.32 -5.92 -20.17
C ALA A 60 -24.64 -4.62 -19.69
N MET A 61 -25.31 -3.87 -18.81
CA MET A 61 -24.81 -2.59 -18.28
C MET A 61 -24.29 -2.70 -16.85
N ASP A 62 -24.33 -3.88 -16.23
CA ASP A 62 -23.86 -4.07 -14.87
C ASP A 62 -22.33 -3.88 -14.81
N LEU A 63 -21.92 -2.79 -14.16
CA LEU A 63 -20.52 -2.43 -13.95
C LEU A 63 -20.08 -2.72 -12.50
N THR A 64 -20.90 -3.39 -11.69
CA THR A 64 -20.61 -3.60 -10.26
C THR A 64 -19.26 -4.29 -10.07
N GLU A 65 -19.03 -5.40 -10.78
CA GLU A 65 -17.74 -6.11 -10.74
C GLU A 65 -16.57 -5.24 -11.20
N ALA A 66 -16.80 -4.38 -12.21
CA ALA A 66 -15.76 -3.47 -12.68
C ALA A 66 -15.41 -2.40 -11.64
N PHE A 67 -16.39 -1.90 -10.88
CA PHE A 67 -16.17 -0.96 -9.79
C PHE A 67 -15.49 -1.61 -8.57
N ASP A 68 -15.88 -2.83 -8.23
CA ASP A 68 -15.24 -3.58 -7.15
C ASP A 68 -13.78 -3.88 -7.50
N ASN A 69 -13.51 -4.35 -8.72
CA ASN A 69 -12.15 -4.55 -9.21
C ASN A 69 -11.36 -3.24 -9.27
N PHE A 70 -11.98 -2.13 -9.69
CA PHE A 70 -11.33 -0.82 -9.69
C PHE A 70 -10.97 -0.37 -8.27
N TYR A 71 -11.87 -0.56 -7.32
CA TYR A 71 -11.61 -0.25 -5.91
C TYR A 71 -10.47 -1.10 -5.37
N ASP A 72 -10.51 -2.42 -5.56
CA ASP A 72 -9.51 -3.32 -5.01
C ASP A 72 -8.13 -3.17 -5.68
N LEU A 73 -8.08 -3.00 -7.00
CA LEU A 73 -6.80 -2.92 -7.72
C LEU A 73 -6.14 -1.54 -7.59
N ILE A 74 -6.90 -0.48 -7.33
CA ILE A 74 -6.39 0.91 -7.34
C ILE A 74 -6.56 1.63 -6.01
N TRP A 75 -7.76 1.65 -5.43
CA TRP A 75 -8.08 2.52 -4.28
C TRP A 75 -7.89 1.86 -2.92
N ASN A 76 -7.96 0.55 -2.83
CA ASN A 76 -7.69 -0.17 -1.59
C ASN A 76 -6.19 -0.42 -1.45
N VAL A 77 -5.50 0.34 -0.59
CA VAL A 77 -4.04 0.21 -0.39
C VAL A 77 -3.60 -1.22 -0.05
N LEU A 78 -4.44 -1.99 0.64
CA LEU A 78 -4.12 -3.34 1.09
C LEU A 78 -4.16 -4.36 -0.05
N THR A 79 -5.01 -4.16 -1.05
CA THR A 79 -5.20 -5.09 -2.18
C THR A 79 -4.69 -4.55 -3.51
N ALA A 80 -4.36 -3.25 -3.58
CA ALA A 80 -3.85 -2.60 -4.78
C ALA A 80 -2.57 -3.26 -5.29
N GLN A 81 -2.42 -3.28 -6.62
CA GLN A 81 -1.33 -3.93 -7.34
C GLN A 81 -0.84 -3.07 -8.50
N GLY A 82 0.43 -3.22 -8.88
CA GLY A 82 1.04 -2.55 -10.03
C GLY A 82 0.77 -1.03 -10.06
N TYR A 83 0.00 -0.59 -11.07
CA TYR A 83 -0.33 0.82 -11.29
C TYR A 83 -1.08 1.46 -10.13
N GLY A 84 -1.98 0.73 -9.45
CA GLY A 84 -2.72 1.25 -8.30
C GLY A 84 -1.79 1.68 -7.17
N LEU A 85 -0.80 0.84 -6.86
CA LEU A 85 0.25 1.17 -5.89
C LEU A 85 1.13 2.33 -6.36
N ASP A 86 1.40 2.45 -7.66
CA ASP A 86 2.19 3.57 -8.19
C ASP A 86 1.46 4.91 -8.04
N VAL A 87 0.12 4.93 -8.13
CA VAL A 87 -0.71 6.11 -7.81
C VAL A 87 -0.57 6.48 -6.33
N TRP A 88 -0.69 5.51 -5.42
CA TRP A 88 -0.48 5.74 -3.99
C TRP A 88 0.94 6.24 -3.67
N GLY A 89 1.94 5.65 -4.32
CA GLY A 89 3.33 6.10 -4.23
C GLY A 89 3.48 7.57 -4.61
N ARG A 90 2.87 7.99 -5.72
CA ARG A 90 2.86 9.40 -6.13
C ARG A 90 2.17 10.32 -5.14
N ILE A 91 1.06 9.87 -4.52
CA ILE A 91 0.32 10.64 -3.51
C ILE A 91 1.19 10.89 -2.27
N VAL A 92 1.91 9.88 -1.78
CA VAL A 92 2.73 10.01 -0.56
C VAL A 92 4.16 10.52 -0.83
N GLY A 93 4.56 10.58 -2.10
CA GLY A 93 5.85 11.09 -2.56
C GLY A 93 6.99 10.06 -2.58
N VAL A 94 6.69 8.79 -2.88
CA VAL A 94 7.68 7.71 -3.05
C VAL A 94 7.61 7.07 -4.43
N GLN A 95 8.70 6.46 -4.85
CA GLN A 95 8.83 5.75 -6.13
C GLN A 95 9.21 4.29 -5.89
N ARG A 96 8.79 3.42 -6.82
CA ARG A 96 9.05 1.98 -6.78
C ARG A 96 10.49 1.62 -7.16
N ALA A 97 11.15 2.46 -7.95
CA ALA A 97 12.56 2.31 -8.26
C ALA A 97 13.37 3.03 -7.18
N ILE A 98 14.09 2.26 -6.37
CA ILE A 98 15.06 2.77 -5.40
C ILE A 98 16.46 2.50 -5.90
N SER A 99 17.38 3.39 -5.59
CA SER A 99 18.78 3.28 -5.99
C SER A 99 19.51 2.54 -4.88
N ILE A 100 19.93 1.30 -5.02
CA ILE A 100 20.65 0.66 -3.89
C ILE A 100 22.10 1.17 -3.89
N PRO A 101 22.54 1.97 -2.89
CA PRO A 101 23.94 2.39 -2.80
C PRO A 101 24.79 1.17 -2.44
N GLY A 102 25.81 0.87 -3.24
CA GLY A 102 26.83 -0.12 -2.88
C GLY A 102 26.43 -1.60 -2.99
N GLY A 103 25.26 -1.93 -3.57
CA GLY A 103 24.83 -3.31 -3.77
C GLY A 103 25.61 -4.09 -4.85
N VAL A 104 26.54 -3.44 -5.56
CA VAL A 104 27.35 -4.09 -6.60
C VAL A 104 28.70 -4.45 -5.99
N GLN A 105 28.90 -5.75 -5.74
CA GLN A 105 30.22 -6.30 -5.50
C GLN A 105 30.92 -6.46 -6.85
N TYR A 106 32.14 -5.91 -6.94
CA TYR A 106 32.96 -6.03 -8.15
C TYR A 106 33.96 -7.17 -7.96
N LEU A 107 34.44 -7.72 -9.08
CA LEU A 107 35.63 -8.56 -9.04
C LEU A 107 36.74 -7.79 -8.32
N GLY A 108 37.24 -8.35 -7.23
CA GLY A 108 38.25 -7.67 -6.42
C GLY A 108 38.85 -8.60 -5.37
N PHE A 109 39.74 -8.02 -4.59
CA PHE A 109 40.41 -8.68 -3.47
C PHE A 109 39.98 -8.03 -2.16
N GLU A 110 40.30 -8.67 -1.03
CA GLU A 110 39.88 -8.28 0.31
C GLU A 110 40.27 -6.82 0.67
N GLU A 111 41.32 -6.29 0.06
CA GLU A 111 41.80 -4.91 0.21
C GLU A 111 40.79 -3.86 -0.27
N ALA A 112 39.78 -4.24 -1.06
CA ALA A 112 38.70 -3.37 -1.51
C ALA A 112 37.56 -3.19 -0.46
N GLY A 113 37.68 -3.76 0.74
CA GLY A 113 36.74 -3.59 1.84
C GLY A 113 35.45 -4.41 1.66
N GLY A 114 34.28 -3.78 1.68
CA GLY A 114 32.98 -4.48 1.64
C GLY A 114 32.41 -4.76 0.25
N SER A 115 33.07 -4.31 -0.82
CA SER A 115 32.53 -4.29 -2.19
C SER A 115 33.28 -5.20 -3.17
N TRP A 116 33.76 -6.35 -2.70
CA TRP A 116 34.47 -7.34 -3.53
C TRP A 116 33.72 -8.68 -3.62
N THR A 117 33.96 -9.40 -4.71
CA THR A 117 33.58 -10.80 -4.90
C THR A 117 34.64 -11.52 -5.73
N GLY A 118 34.66 -12.86 -5.67
CA GLY A 118 35.69 -13.69 -6.27
C GLY A 118 35.62 -13.80 -7.80
N PHE A 119 36.56 -14.55 -8.38
CA PHE A 119 36.58 -14.81 -9.82
C PHE A 119 35.28 -15.45 -10.30
N ASN A 120 34.76 -14.95 -11.43
CA ASN A 120 33.53 -15.39 -12.09
C ASN A 120 32.24 -15.19 -11.25
N GLN A 121 32.27 -14.27 -10.28
CA GLN A 121 31.12 -13.92 -9.43
C GLN A 121 30.67 -12.46 -9.57
N GLY A 122 31.53 -11.57 -10.10
CA GLY A 122 31.22 -10.15 -10.30
C GLY A 122 31.94 -9.54 -11.51
N GLY A 123 31.47 -8.38 -11.96
CA GLY A 123 32.07 -7.63 -13.07
C GLY A 123 33.27 -6.78 -12.64
N PHE A 124 34.08 -6.33 -13.59
CA PHE A 124 35.16 -5.37 -13.32
C PHE A 124 34.59 -3.98 -12.98
N TYR A 125 35.19 -3.30 -12.00
CA TYR A 125 34.85 -1.91 -11.69
C TYR A 125 35.24 -0.98 -12.85
N SER A 126 34.29 -0.18 -13.35
CA SER A 126 34.48 0.68 -14.53
C SER A 126 34.64 2.18 -14.21
N GLY A 127 34.83 2.55 -12.94
CA GLY A 127 35.10 3.94 -12.53
C GLY A 127 33.86 4.78 -12.21
N GLY A 128 32.64 4.23 -12.31
CA GLY A 128 31.41 4.87 -11.87
C GLY A 128 30.65 3.96 -10.89
N GLY A 129 30.09 4.53 -9.83
CA GLY A 129 29.16 3.80 -8.98
C GLY A 129 27.89 3.51 -9.78
N LEU A 130 27.73 2.29 -10.29
CA LEU A 130 26.45 1.86 -10.86
C LEU A 130 25.49 1.70 -9.68
N THR A 131 24.69 2.74 -9.41
CA THR A 131 23.49 2.57 -8.60
C THR A 131 22.54 1.69 -9.40
N GLN A 132 22.40 0.44 -8.95
CA GLN A 132 21.40 -0.45 -9.52
C GLN A 132 20.04 0.07 -9.07
N ASN A 133 19.27 0.55 -10.04
CA ASN A 133 17.85 0.81 -9.83
C ASN A 133 17.18 -0.52 -9.53
N TYR A 134 16.79 -0.71 -8.28
CA TYR A 134 16.05 -1.86 -7.82
C TYR A 134 14.56 -1.54 -7.85
N VAL A 135 13.79 -2.35 -8.56
CA VAL A 135 12.33 -2.22 -8.60
C VAL A 135 11.74 -3.03 -7.46
N LEU A 136 11.08 -2.34 -6.53
CA LEU A 136 10.39 -2.97 -5.39
C LEU A 136 9.22 -3.84 -5.87
N SER A 137 9.08 -5.00 -5.21
CA SER A 137 7.87 -5.84 -5.30
C SER A 137 6.64 -5.06 -4.80
N ASP A 138 5.44 -5.48 -5.19
CA ASP A 138 4.20 -4.84 -4.72
C ASP A 138 4.09 -4.86 -3.19
N ASP A 139 4.52 -5.95 -2.54
CA ASP A 139 4.45 -6.07 -1.10
C ASP A 139 5.43 -5.16 -0.38
N ASP A 140 6.66 -5.05 -0.87
CA ASP A 140 7.66 -4.16 -0.26
C ASP A 140 7.35 -2.69 -0.57
N PHE A 141 6.82 -2.40 -1.75
CA PHE A 141 6.40 -1.05 -2.11
C PHE A 141 5.19 -0.60 -1.29
N ARG A 142 4.24 -1.49 -1.00
CA ARG A 142 3.11 -1.20 -0.10
C ARG A 142 3.60 -0.85 1.32
N LYS A 143 4.56 -1.59 1.86
CA LYS A 143 5.18 -1.26 3.16
C LYS A 143 5.82 0.12 3.13
N LEU A 144 6.55 0.44 2.06
CA LEU A 144 7.17 1.76 1.87
C LEU A 144 6.13 2.89 1.83
N ILE A 145 5.02 2.70 1.11
CA ILE A 145 3.93 3.67 1.03
C ILE A 145 3.31 3.89 2.41
N LEU A 146 2.98 2.82 3.13
CA LEU A 146 2.40 2.91 4.46
C LEU A 146 3.38 3.56 5.45
N ALA A 147 4.68 3.25 5.36
CA ALA A 147 5.73 3.91 6.12
C ALA A 147 5.70 5.42 5.89
N LYS A 148 5.75 5.84 4.62
CA LYS A 148 5.78 7.25 4.27
C LYS A 148 4.50 7.96 4.69
N ALA A 149 3.34 7.34 4.47
CA ALA A 149 2.05 7.89 4.87
C ALA A 149 2.00 8.10 6.40
N SER A 150 2.41 7.09 7.17
CA SER A 150 2.44 7.17 8.63
C SER A 150 3.42 8.23 9.11
N GLY A 151 4.60 8.34 8.50
CA GLY A 151 5.58 9.38 8.83
C GLY A 151 5.09 10.79 8.48
N ASN A 152 4.34 10.96 7.38
CA ASN A 152 3.76 12.24 6.99
C ASN A 152 2.62 12.69 7.94
N ILE A 153 1.90 11.76 8.56
CA ILE A 153 0.78 12.03 9.49
C ILE A 153 1.28 12.11 10.95
N SER A 154 2.45 11.54 11.24
CA SER A 154 3.05 11.53 12.57
C SER A 154 3.34 12.93 13.10
N ASP A 155 3.17 13.09 14.41
CA ASP A 155 3.61 14.24 15.19
C ASP A 155 5.13 14.25 15.46
N GLY A 156 5.86 13.21 15.04
CA GLY A 156 7.31 13.08 15.21
C GLY A 156 7.75 12.78 16.64
N SER A 157 6.83 12.47 17.56
CA SER A 157 7.18 12.10 18.93
C SER A 157 7.82 10.71 18.98
N ILE A 158 8.74 10.47 19.93
CA ILE A 158 9.39 9.15 20.09
C ILE A 158 8.37 7.99 20.17
N PRO A 159 7.27 8.08 20.93
CA PRO A 159 6.26 7.01 20.97
C PRO A 159 5.58 6.78 19.61
N SER A 160 5.26 7.85 18.89
CA SER A 160 4.62 7.81 17.57
C SER A 160 5.52 7.17 16.53
N VAL A 161 6.80 7.55 16.51
CA VAL A 161 7.79 6.94 15.63
C VAL A 161 8.05 5.48 15.99
N ASN A 162 8.12 5.14 17.28
CA ASN A 162 8.26 3.74 17.71
C ASN A 162 7.05 2.89 17.30
N ALA A 163 5.83 3.44 17.34
CA ALA A 163 4.64 2.75 16.85
C ALA A 163 4.72 2.48 15.33
N ILE A 164 5.25 3.44 14.56
CA ILE A 164 5.51 3.26 13.12
C ILE A 164 6.54 2.16 12.89
N LEU A 165 7.67 2.18 13.60
CA LEU A 165 8.73 1.17 13.47
C LEU A 165 8.21 -0.24 13.76
N LEU A 166 7.38 -0.40 14.80
CA LEU A 166 6.74 -1.68 15.14
C LEU A 166 5.79 -2.17 14.04
N GLY A 167 5.08 -1.26 13.37
CA GLY A 167 4.22 -1.58 12.23
C GLY A 167 4.99 -1.95 10.96
N LEU A 168 6.19 -1.37 10.76
CA LEU A 168 7.01 -1.61 9.57
C LEU A 168 7.81 -2.91 9.62
N PHE A 169 8.26 -3.31 10.81
CA PHE A 169 9.11 -4.49 10.99
C PHE A 169 8.47 -5.52 11.94
N PRO A 170 7.25 -6.01 11.64
CA PRO A 170 6.59 -6.96 12.52
C PRO A 170 7.38 -8.27 12.61
N GLY A 171 7.73 -8.68 13.84
CA GLY A 171 8.40 -9.96 14.10
C GLY A 171 9.87 -10.06 13.65
N ARG A 172 10.51 -8.95 13.26
CA ARG A 172 11.92 -8.94 12.80
C ARG A 172 12.94 -8.80 13.94
N GLY A 173 12.52 -8.31 15.10
CA GLY A 173 13.39 -8.08 16.26
C GLY A 173 13.03 -6.79 16.99
N THR A 174 13.92 -6.30 17.84
CA THR A 174 13.71 -5.01 18.53
C THR A 174 14.25 -3.86 17.67
N CYS A 175 13.40 -2.89 17.39
CA CYS A 175 13.77 -1.62 16.77
C CYS A 175 13.16 -0.45 17.55
N TYR A 176 13.91 0.62 17.72
CA TYR A 176 13.44 1.82 18.42
C TYR A 176 14.22 3.05 18.00
N ILE A 177 13.63 4.21 18.24
CA ILE A 177 14.31 5.50 18.19
C ILE A 177 14.64 6.01 19.59
N ALA A 178 15.80 6.63 19.73
CA ALA A 178 16.22 7.35 20.93
C ALA A 178 16.70 8.76 20.57
N ASP A 179 16.28 9.75 21.37
CA ASP A 179 16.84 11.10 21.33
C ASP A 179 18.09 11.15 22.21
N ASN A 180 19.18 11.67 21.66
CA ASN A 180 20.47 11.78 22.34
C ASN A 180 20.66 13.12 23.05
N LEU A 181 19.64 14.00 23.07
CA LEU A 181 19.66 15.31 23.73
C LEU A 181 20.75 16.28 23.22
N ASN A 182 21.30 16.01 22.04
CA ASN A 182 22.40 16.77 21.45
C ASN A 182 22.12 17.16 19.99
N MET A 183 20.86 17.43 19.65
CA MET A 183 20.39 17.62 18.28
C MET A 183 20.73 16.43 17.37
N SER A 184 20.73 15.21 17.93
CA SER A 184 20.75 13.97 17.16
C SER A 184 19.76 12.95 17.70
N GLN A 185 19.23 12.13 16.80
CA GLN A 185 18.38 10.99 17.09
C GLN A 185 18.99 9.75 16.47
N THR A 186 18.87 8.62 17.15
CA THR A 186 19.42 7.34 16.68
C THR A 186 18.31 6.32 16.52
N TYR A 187 18.17 5.80 15.30
CA TYR A 187 17.38 4.61 15.01
C TYR A 187 18.26 3.37 15.23
N THR A 188 17.85 2.51 16.16
CA THR A 188 18.56 1.26 16.47
C THR A 188 17.75 0.07 15.98
N PHE A 189 18.38 -0.79 15.19
CA PHE A 189 17.84 -2.06 14.72
C PHE A 189 18.70 -3.20 15.26
N ASN A 190 18.15 -4.04 16.14
CA ASN A 190 18.84 -5.22 16.68
C ASN A 190 18.56 -6.48 15.84
N PHE A 191 18.62 -6.34 14.52
CA PHE A 191 18.45 -7.42 13.57
C PHE A 191 19.06 -7.06 12.22
N ALA A 192 19.42 -8.08 11.44
CA ALA A 192 19.93 -7.90 10.09
C ALA A 192 18.83 -7.40 9.14
N LEU A 193 18.98 -6.15 8.68
CA LEU A 193 18.14 -5.56 7.64
C LEU A 193 18.48 -6.16 6.28
N THR A 194 17.46 -6.46 5.49
CA THR A 194 17.63 -6.85 4.09
C THR A 194 18.10 -5.66 3.25
N ALA A 195 18.70 -5.91 2.08
CA ALA A 195 19.15 -4.84 1.18
C ALA A 195 18.04 -3.84 0.82
N VAL A 196 16.78 -4.32 0.72
CA VAL A 196 15.61 -3.49 0.46
C VAL A 196 15.25 -2.63 1.66
N GLU A 197 15.22 -3.20 2.87
CA GLU A 197 14.94 -2.45 4.11
C GLU A 197 16.03 -1.41 4.38
N ILE A 198 17.31 -1.74 4.14
CA ILE A 198 18.42 -0.80 4.23
C ILE A 198 18.20 0.39 3.29
N ALA A 199 17.81 0.13 2.04
CA ALA A 199 17.55 1.19 1.08
C ALA A 199 16.33 2.05 1.49
N ILE A 200 15.28 1.45 2.07
CA ILE A 200 14.12 2.18 2.63
C ILE A 200 14.55 3.10 3.77
N VAL A 201 15.39 2.61 4.69
CA VAL A 201 15.82 3.35 5.88
C VAL A 201 16.85 4.45 5.53
N LEU A 202 17.77 4.19 4.60
CA LEU A 202 18.86 5.12 4.25
C LEU A 202 18.48 6.16 3.22
N GLN A 203 17.67 5.79 2.24
CA GLN A 203 17.51 6.61 1.04
C GLN A 203 16.24 7.44 1.03
N ALA A 204 15.30 7.08 1.88
CA ALA A 204 13.98 7.64 1.83
C ALA A 204 13.78 8.52 3.06
N ASN A 205 13.32 9.74 2.80
CA ASN A 205 12.74 10.68 3.77
C ASN A 205 11.41 10.11 4.32
N VAL A 206 11.42 8.84 4.70
CA VAL A 206 10.29 7.98 5.07
C VAL A 206 10.17 7.92 6.57
N LEU A 207 11.30 7.80 7.26
CA LEU A 207 11.34 7.87 8.71
C LEU A 207 11.25 9.34 9.15
N PRO A 208 10.35 9.69 10.08
CA PRO A 208 10.24 11.05 10.58
C PRO A 208 11.57 11.55 11.16
N ASN A 209 11.97 12.76 10.78
CA ASN A 209 13.11 13.43 11.36
C ASN A 209 12.74 14.85 11.77
N ALA A 210 13.14 15.24 12.97
CA ALA A 210 12.97 16.61 13.41
C ALA A 210 13.88 17.53 12.58
N ALA A 211 13.38 18.72 12.22
CA ALA A 211 14.15 19.68 11.46
C ALA A 211 15.42 20.09 12.23
N GLY A 212 16.57 20.07 11.54
CA GLY A 212 17.87 20.44 12.14
C GLY A 212 18.47 19.40 13.08
N VAL A 213 17.93 18.18 13.13
CA VAL A 213 18.45 17.08 13.96
C VAL A 213 19.13 16.03 13.08
N ILE A 214 20.33 15.62 13.48
CA ILE A 214 21.09 14.57 12.80
C ILE A 214 20.44 13.22 13.08
N VAL A 215 20.21 12.42 12.04
CA VAL A 215 19.69 11.07 12.18
C VAL A 215 20.83 10.06 12.01
N ASN A 216 21.07 9.29 13.05
CA ASN A 216 22.01 8.17 13.05
C ASN A 216 21.24 6.87 12.91
N ILE A 217 21.76 5.93 12.12
CA ILE A 217 21.20 4.59 11.97
C ILE A 217 22.25 3.60 12.48
N LEU A 218 21.87 2.85 13.51
CA LEU A 218 22.68 1.80 14.11
C LEU A 218 22.03 0.44 13.82
N VAL A 219 22.79 -0.45 13.19
CA VAL A 219 22.38 -1.83 12.91
C VAL A 219 23.35 -2.74 13.65
N ASN A 220 22.84 -3.55 14.57
CA ASN A 220 23.61 -4.49 15.39
C ASN A 220 23.52 -5.92 14.86
#